data_AF-A0A7C1ID33-F1
#
_entry.id   AF-A0A7C1ID33-F1
#
_cell.length_a   1.000
_cell.length_b   1.000
_cell.length_c   1.000
_cell.angle_alpha   90.00
_cell.angle_beta   90.00
_cell.angle_gamma   90.00
#
_symmetry.space_group_name_H-M   'P 1'
#
loop_
_entity.id
_entity.type
_entity.pdbx_description
1 polymer ?
#
loop_
_entity_poly.entity_id
_entity_poly.type
_entity_poly.pdbx_seq_one_letter_code
_entity_poly.pdbx_strand_id
1 'polypeptide(L)'
;TGCAAIMIGRASMGNPWIFDEVSAALEGRNKPKPPSNFEVIEVCRKYIGELIEYHGERNGTNLAKKQIVWFTAGMPGCKSLRTEVFAATRKEQIFSAIDRFSINLEEMENIITETKAVRCR
;
A
#
# COMPACT_ATOMS: atom_id res chain seq x y z
N THR A 1 -9.26 8.88 29.91
CA THR A 1 -9.18 7.40 30.05
C THR A 1 -8.11 6.98 31.04
N GLY A 2 -7.00 7.71 31.21
CA GLY A 2 -6.01 7.41 32.26
C GLY A 2 -5.23 6.10 32.03
N CYS A 3 -5.36 5.49 30.85
CA CYS A 3 -4.70 4.24 30.50
C CYS A 3 -3.22 4.49 30.20
N ALA A 4 -2.35 3.55 30.61
CA ALA A 4 -0.92 3.60 30.33
C ALA A 4 -0.58 3.24 28.86
N ALA A 5 -1.47 2.51 28.17
CA ALA A 5 -1.27 2.09 26.79
C ALA A 5 -2.60 1.99 26.03
N ILE A 6 -2.49 2.00 24.70
CA ILE A 6 -3.58 1.75 23.76
C ILE A 6 -3.15 0.69 22.74
N MET A 7 -4.10 -0.08 22.23
CA MET A 7 -3.86 -1.09 21.19
C MET A 7 -4.52 -0.66 19.88
N ILE A 8 -3.77 -0.69 18.78
CA ILE A 8 -4.25 -0.37 17.44
C ILE A 8 -4.41 -1.67 16.65
N GLY A 9 -5.67 -2.01 16.34
CA GLY A 9 -6.00 -3.19 15.53
C GLY A 9 -6.25 -2.84 14.07
N ARG A 10 -7.52 -2.70 13.69
CA ARG A 10 -7.92 -2.57 12.27
C ARG A 10 -7.25 -1.43 11.50
N ALA A 11 -6.91 -0.34 12.17
CA ALA A 11 -6.34 0.84 11.53
C ALA A 11 -4.89 0.67 11.08
N SER A 12 -4.16 -0.36 11.56
CA SER A 12 -2.80 -0.67 11.11
C SER A 12 -2.75 -1.56 9.86
N MET A 13 -3.88 -2.14 9.43
CA MET A 13 -3.94 -3.02 8.27
C MET A 13 -3.75 -2.21 6.98
N GLY A 14 -2.63 -2.43 6.27
CA GLY A 14 -2.27 -1.67 5.06
C GLY A 14 -1.82 -0.23 5.33
N ASN A 15 -1.70 0.16 6.61
CA ASN A 15 -1.29 1.49 7.05
C ASN A 15 -0.30 1.36 8.22
N PRO A 16 0.97 0.97 7.96
CA PRO A 16 2.01 0.93 8.98
C PRO A 16 2.40 2.32 9.53
N TRP A 17 2.17 3.40 8.77
CA TRP A 17 2.55 4.76 9.18
C TRP A 17 1.67 5.35 10.30
N ILE A 18 0.55 4.70 10.64
CA ILE A 18 -0.29 5.11 11.77
C ILE A 18 0.46 5.16 13.11
N PHE A 19 1.48 4.32 13.28
CA PHE A 19 2.28 4.32 14.51
C PHE A 19 3.12 5.59 14.65
N ASP A 20 3.68 6.09 13.54
CA ASP A 20 4.42 7.36 13.52
C ASP A 20 3.48 8.55 13.72
N GLU A 21 2.27 8.50 13.15
CA GLU A 21 1.24 9.51 13.39
C GLU A 21 0.85 9.59 14.88
N VAL A 22 0.68 8.42 15.52
CA VAL A 22 0.34 8.32 16.94
C VAL A 22 1.50 8.77 17.82
N SER A 23 2.74 8.39 17.52
CA SER A 23 3.93 8.84 18.26
C SER A 23 4.08 10.35 18.17
N ALA A 24 3.94 10.93 16.97
CA ALA A 24 3.99 12.38 16.79
C ALA A 24 2.90 13.09 17.60
N ALA A 25 1.66 12.57 17.59
CA ALA A 25 0.56 13.13 18.37
C ALA A 25 0.81 13.06 19.89
N LEU A 26 1.38 11.95 20.39
CA LEU A 26 1.70 11.78 21.81
C LEU A 26 2.85 12.69 22.27
N GLU A 27 3.81 12.95 21.39
CA GLU A 27 4.97 13.82 21.66
C GLU A 27 4.70 15.31 21.40
N GLY A 28 3.50 15.67 20.92
CA GLY A 28 3.16 17.05 20.58
C GLY A 28 3.87 17.56 19.31
N ARG A 29 4.38 16.67 18.47
CA ARG A 29 4.96 17.01 17.16
C ARG A 29 3.87 17.17 16.11
N ASN A 30 4.19 17.89 15.04
CA ASN A 30 3.30 17.98 13.88
C ASN A 30 3.09 16.60 13.25
N LYS A 31 1.87 16.38 12.73
CA LYS A 31 1.52 15.15 12.02
C LYS A 31 2.49 14.93 10.83
N PRO A 32 3.14 13.76 10.73
CA PRO A 32 4.01 13.47 9.59
C PRO A 32 3.20 13.45 8.29
N LYS A 33 3.85 13.81 7.19
CA LYS A 33 3.24 13.75 5.87
C LYS A 33 2.94 12.27 5.55
N PRO A 34 1.74 11.94 5.04
CA PRO A 34 1.47 10.58 4.60
C PRO A 34 2.40 10.21 3.43
N PRO A 35 2.81 8.93 3.31
CA PRO A 35 3.60 8.47 2.19
C PRO A 35 2.83 8.65 0.87
N SER A 36 3.56 8.89 -0.20
CA SER A 36 3.05 8.86 -1.57
C SER A 36 2.59 7.45 -1.95
N ASN A 37 1.76 7.34 -2.99
CA ASN A 37 1.31 6.04 -3.48
C ASN A 37 2.49 5.12 -3.85
N PHE A 38 3.57 5.69 -4.40
CA PHE A 38 4.80 4.96 -4.73
C PHE A 38 5.51 4.41 -3.51
N GLU A 39 5.70 5.23 -2.48
CA GLU A 39 6.31 4.78 -1.22
C GLU A 39 5.46 3.65 -0.58
N VAL A 40 4.13 3.76 -0.64
CA VAL A 40 3.24 2.71 -0.16
C VAL A 40 3.41 1.41 -0.97
N ILE A 41 3.53 1.50 -2.29
CA ILE A 41 3.72 0.33 -3.17
C ILE A 41 5.08 -0.32 -2.94
N GLU A 42 6.14 0.45 -2.76
CA GLU A 42 7.48 -0.07 -2.48
C GLU A 42 7.51 -0.82 -1.14
N VAL A 43 6.91 -0.23 -0.10
CA VAL A 43 6.75 -0.90 1.21
C VAL A 43 5.93 -2.18 1.07
N CYS A 44 4.83 -2.13 0.30
CA CYS A 44 4.01 -3.31 0.02
C CYS A 44 4.82 -4.40 -0.69
N ARG A 45 5.53 -4.07 -1.78
CA ARG A 45 6.36 -4.98 -2.57
C ARG A 45 7.38 -5.70 -1.69
N LYS A 46 8.13 -4.94 -0.89
CA LYS A 46 9.12 -5.48 0.04
C LYS A 46 8.46 -6.43 1.06
N TYR A 47 7.38 -5.99 1.68
CA TYR A 47 6.65 -6.79 2.66
C TYR A 47 6.10 -8.10 2.08
N ILE A 48 5.59 -8.08 0.84
CA ILE A 48 5.13 -9.29 0.15
C ILE A 48 6.30 -10.25 -0.14
N GLY A 49 7.47 -9.73 -0.52
CA GLY A 49 8.67 -10.56 -0.71
C GLY A 49 9.06 -11.31 0.56
N GLU A 50 9.16 -10.59 1.68
CA GLU A 50 9.48 -11.15 2.98
C GLU A 50 8.41 -12.16 3.45
N LEU A 51 7.12 -11.85 3.22
CA LEU A 51 6.01 -12.73 3.56
C LEU A 51 6.07 -14.06 2.79
N ILE A 52 6.42 -14.00 1.49
CA ILE A 52 6.52 -15.19 0.64
C ILE A 52 7.74 -16.03 1.02
N GLU A 53 8.87 -15.38 1.31
CA GLU A 53 10.09 -16.05 1.76
C GLU A 53 9.84 -16.79 3.09
N TYR A 54 9.20 -16.14 4.04
CA TYR A 54 8.95 -16.70 5.37
C TYR A 54 7.94 -17.86 5.37
N HIS A 55 6.84 -17.74 4.62
CA HIS A 55 5.77 -18.76 4.61
C HIS A 55 5.92 -19.82 3.52
N GLY A 56 6.92 -19.68 2.64
CA GLY A 56 7.08 -20.49 1.44
C GLY A 56 6.08 -20.11 0.35
N GLU A 57 6.38 -20.49 -0.90
CA GLU A 57 5.73 -19.94 -2.08
C GLU A 57 4.21 -20.07 -2.08
N ARG A 58 3.67 -21.28 -1.87
CA ARG A 58 2.22 -21.54 -1.94
C ARG A 58 1.43 -20.79 -0.86
N ASN A 59 1.88 -20.83 0.39
CA ASN A 59 1.16 -20.21 1.50
C ASN A 59 1.37 -18.70 1.51
N GLY A 60 2.61 -18.26 1.29
CA GLY A 60 2.97 -16.86 1.17
C GLY A 60 2.21 -16.13 0.08
N THR A 61 2.09 -16.73 -1.12
CA THR A 61 1.33 -16.17 -2.24
C THR A 61 -0.14 -15.96 -1.86
N ASN A 62 -0.77 -16.90 -1.14
CA ASN A 62 -2.16 -16.76 -0.71
C ASN A 62 -2.35 -15.71 0.38
N LEU A 63 -1.41 -15.62 1.33
CA LEU A 63 -1.43 -14.58 2.37
C LEU A 63 -1.21 -13.19 1.78
N ALA A 64 -0.31 -13.08 0.80
CA ALA A 64 0.03 -11.84 0.11
C ALA A 64 -1.18 -11.16 -0.54
N LYS A 65 -2.09 -11.94 -1.14
CA LYS A 65 -3.29 -11.42 -1.83
C LYS A 65 -4.09 -10.45 -0.97
N LYS A 66 -4.28 -10.81 0.31
CA LYS A 66 -5.05 -9.98 1.25
C LYS A 66 -4.30 -8.71 1.63
N GLN A 67 -2.98 -8.83 1.84
CA GLN A 67 -2.12 -7.72 2.21
C GLN A 67 -2.07 -6.67 1.09
N ILE A 68 -1.89 -7.11 -0.15
CA ILE A 68 -1.88 -6.21 -1.33
C ILE A 68 -3.17 -5.40 -1.42
N VAL A 69 -4.33 -6.03 -1.26
CA VAL A 69 -5.63 -5.33 -1.28
C VAL A 69 -5.73 -4.26 -0.20
N TRP A 70 -5.17 -4.49 0.99
CA TRP A 70 -5.18 -3.51 2.07
C TRP A 70 -4.29 -2.31 1.75
N PHE A 71 -3.07 -2.54 1.25
CA PHE A 71 -2.15 -1.46 0.87
C PHE A 71 -2.68 -0.61 -0.29
N THR A 72 -3.31 -1.22 -1.29
CA THR A 72 -3.74 -0.51 -2.51
C THR A 72 -5.19 -0.02 -2.44
N ALA A 73 -5.86 -0.17 -1.29
CA ALA A 73 -7.25 0.26 -1.15
C ALA A 73 -7.38 1.78 -1.34
N GLY A 74 -8.25 2.20 -2.27
CA GLY A 74 -8.50 3.62 -2.55
C GLY A 74 -7.57 4.22 -3.62
N MET A 75 -6.55 3.50 -4.08
CA MET A 75 -5.71 3.94 -5.19
C MET A 75 -6.44 3.78 -6.55
N PRO A 76 -6.19 4.65 -7.54
CA PRO A 76 -6.65 4.46 -8.90
C PRO A 76 -6.23 3.10 -9.46
N GLY A 77 -7.12 2.40 -10.18
CA GLY A 77 -6.80 1.09 -10.78
C GLY A 77 -6.79 -0.12 -9.81
N CYS A 78 -7.02 0.07 -8.51
CA CYS A 78 -6.95 -1.00 -7.50
C CYS A 78 -7.88 -2.20 -7.77
N LYS A 79 -9.01 -1.99 -8.47
CA LYS A 79 -9.93 -3.06 -8.87
C LYS A 79 -9.29 -4.04 -9.85
N SER A 80 -8.53 -3.53 -10.82
CA SER A 80 -7.84 -4.35 -11.82
C SER A 80 -6.76 -5.19 -11.16
N LEU A 81 -5.93 -4.54 -10.33
CA LEU A 81 -4.89 -5.21 -9.54
C LEU A 81 -5.47 -6.33 -8.68
N ARG A 82 -6.59 -6.08 -7.98
CA ARG A 82 -7.24 -7.09 -7.14
C ARG A 82 -7.62 -8.33 -7.96
N THR A 83 -8.23 -8.15 -9.13
CA THR A 83 -8.62 -9.29 -9.98
C THR A 83 -7.40 -10.11 -10.40
N GLU A 84 -6.33 -9.44 -10.81
CA GLU A 84 -5.09 -10.08 -11.26
C GLU A 84 -4.38 -10.85 -10.13
N VAL A 85 -4.20 -10.21 -8.98
CA VAL A 85 -3.53 -10.79 -7.81
C VAL A 85 -4.29 -12.00 -7.27
N PHE A 86 -5.62 -12.00 -7.32
CA PHE A 86 -6.41 -13.16 -6.89
C PHE A 86 -6.29 -14.35 -7.85
N ALA A 87 -6.12 -14.10 -9.15
CA ALA A 87 -5.87 -15.12 -10.16
C ALA A 87 -4.43 -15.67 -10.14
N ALA A 88 -3.48 -14.95 -9.55
CA ALA A 88 -2.08 -15.37 -9.46
C ALA A 88 -1.92 -16.65 -8.61
N THR A 89 -1.07 -17.55 -9.09
CA THR A 89 -0.70 -18.82 -8.44
C THR A 89 0.78 -18.90 -8.08
N ARG A 90 1.61 -18.04 -8.68
CA ARG A 90 3.05 -17.95 -8.43
C ARG A 90 3.44 -16.54 -7.99
N LYS A 91 4.56 -16.43 -7.28
CA LYS A 91 5.05 -15.14 -6.78
C LYS A 91 5.36 -14.17 -7.91
N GLU A 92 5.88 -14.64 -9.04
CA GLU A 92 6.26 -13.79 -10.18
C GLU A 92 5.04 -13.08 -10.75
N GLN A 93 3.89 -13.76 -10.81
CA GLN A 93 2.64 -13.17 -11.29
C GLN A 93 2.17 -12.05 -10.37
N ILE A 94 2.36 -12.19 -9.05
CA ILE A 94 2.03 -11.15 -8.07
C ILE A 94 2.93 -9.93 -8.30
N PHE A 95 4.25 -10.12 -8.41
CA PHE A 95 5.18 -9.00 -8.61
C PHE A 95 4.95 -8.30 -9.93
N SER A 96 4.69 -9.03 -11.02
CA SER A 96 4.32 -8.44 -12.31
C SER A 96 3.02 -7.65 -12.24
N ALA A 97 2.03 -8.07 -11.43
CA ALA A 97 0.81 -7.32 -11.20
C ALA A 97 1.08 -5.99 -10.49
N ILE A 98 1.94 -6.02 -9.46
CA ILE A 98 2.36 -4.84 -8.71
C ILE A 98 3.15 -3.88 -9.62
N ASP A 99 4.07 -4.39 -10.45
CA ASP A 99 4.87 -3.59 -11.38
C ASP A 99 3.97 -2.86 -12.40
N ARG A 100 3.03 -3.58 -13.02
CA ARG A 100 2.05 -2.99 -13.94
C ARG A 100 1.19 -1.95 -13.25
N PHE A 101 0.80 -2.20 -12.01
CA PHE A 101 0.02 -1.26 -11.22
C PHE A 101 0.79 0.02 -10.91
N SER A 102 2.09 -0.08 -10.59
CA SER A 102 2.96 1.08 -10.38
C SER A 102 3.05 1.96 -11.64
N ILE A 103 3.29 1.35 -12.80
CA ILE A 103 3.38 2.07 -14.09
C ILE A 103 2.06 2.80 -14.39
N ASN A 104 0.92 2.12 -14.24
CA ASN A 104 -0.39 2.73 -14.48
C ASN A 104 -0.64 3.92 -13.55
N LEU A 105 -0.13 3.89 -12.32
CA LEU A 105 -0.25 5.03 -11.41
C LEU A 105 0.61 6.21 -11.84
N GLU A 106 1.84 5.99 -12.32
CA GLU A 106 2.68 7.05 -12.90
C GLU A 106 1.98 7.74 -14.07
N GLU A 107 1.43 6.95 -14.99
CA GLU A 107 0.69 7.47 -16.15
C GLU A 107 -0.52 8.32 -15.71
N MET A 108 -1.28 7.85 -14.73
CA MET A 108 -2.44 8.59 -14.22
C MET A 108 -2.04 9.87 -13.48
N GLU A 109 -0.98 9.86 -12.67
CA GLU A 109 -0.49 11.07 -11.98
C GLU A 109 0.04 12.11 -12.97
N ASN A 110 0.70 11.67 -14.05
CA ASN A 110 1.16 12.55 -15.13
C ASN A 110 -0.02 13.20 -15.86
N ILE A 111 -1.05 12.44 -16.24
CA ILE A 111 -2.27 12.97 -16.89
C ILE A 111 -2.99 13.99 -15.99
N ILE A 112 -3.08 13.73 -14.68
CA ILE A 112 -3.72 14.65 -13.73
C ILE A 112 -2.92 15.96 -13.64
N THR A 113 -1.59 15.87 -13.67
CA THR A 113 -0.69 17.03 -13.58
C THR A 113 -0.81 17.89 -14.85
N GLU A 114 -0.84 17.27 -16.03
CA GLU A 114 -1.07 17.95 -17.31
C GLU A 114 -2.46 18.61 -17.37
N THR A 115 -3.51 17.92 -16.90
CA THR A 115 -4.88 18.45 -16.93
C THR A 115 -5.06 19.63 -15.96
N LYS A 116 -4.38 19.63 -14.80
CA LYS A 116 -4.39 20.78 -13.88
C LYS A 116 -3.67 22.00 -14.45
N ALA A 117 -2.61 21.81 -15.25
CA ALA A 117 -1.90 22.92 -15.90
C ALA A 117 -2.75 23.62 -16.98
N VAL A 118 -3.67 22.89 -17.63
CA VAL A 118 -4.58 23.44 -18.66
C VAL A 118 -5.75 24.24 -18.06
N ARG A 119 -6.19 23.91 -16.83
CA ARG A 119 -7.37 24.52 -16.20
C ARG A 119 -7.10 25.83 -15.44
N CYS A 120 -5.84 26.27 -15.37
CA CYS A 120 -5.40 27.55 -14.78
C CYS A 120 -5.08 28.64 -15.81
N ARG A 121 -5.55 28.50 -17.06
CA ARG A 121 -5.54 29.56 -18.07
C ARG A 121 -6.96 29.97 -18.44
#